data_AF-A0A485PRB0-F1
#
_entry.id   AF-A0A485PRB0-F1
#
_cell.length_a   1.000
_cell.length_b   1.000
_cell.length_c   1.000
_cell.angle_alpha   90.00
_cell.angle_beta   90.00
_cell.angle_gamma   90.00
#
_symmetry.space_group_name_H-M   'P 1'
#
loop_
_entity.id
_entity.type
_entity.pdbx_description
1 polymer ?
#
loop_
_entity_poly.entity_id
_entity_poly.type
_entity_poly.pdbx_seq_one_letter_code
_entity_poly.pdbx_strand_id
1 'polypeptide(L)'
;MDSSIKEEVPVHEEFILCCGVETQVLKCGPWTNLFNEQRANRPKLLIFIITGNPGFCSFYVPFAKTLYSLTNRRFPIWVISHAGHALAPKDKKILTTSDDSNAQEIKDIYGLQGQVEHKLAFLRTHVPKEMKLVVIGHSIGCYISLEILKLAPELPIIRSFLLFPTIERLSETPNGRIATPLLCWLRYALYVFGYLLLKPWPEKIRSLITRIGLQMMNVQYEFSVLNILEPFCIANAVYLGGQEMMKVVERDNETIRAHLSKLTFYYGTMDAWCPTKYYEDIKKDFPEGDIRLCEKKLPHGFIIHFYGEMAGMIADWLKDDLSKIEALTHGSVTDS
;
A
#
# COMPACT_ATOMS: atom_id res chain seq x y z
N MET A 1 17.96 -9.81 -35.48
CA MET A 1 17.71 -10.07 -34.05
C MET A 1 16.92 -8.88 -33.54
N ASP A 2 15.60 -9.04 -33.49
CA ASP A 2 14.68 -7.99 -33.03
C ASP A 2 15.03 -7.65 -31.57
N SER A 3 15.66 -6.50 -31.38
CA SER A 3 15.62 -5.81 -30.11
C SER A 3 14.19 -5.34 -29.93
N SER A 4 13.32 -6.19 -29.37
CA SER A 4 12.01 -5.78 -28.91
C SER A 4 12.24 -4.62 -27.95
N ILE A 5 11.98 -3.39 -28.40
CA ILE A 5 11.96 -2.20 -27.56
C ILE A 5 10.94 -2.57 -26.47
N LYS A 6 11.42 -2.86 -25.26
CA LYS A 6 10.53 -3.10 -24.11
C LYS A 6 9.83 -1.77 -23.89
N GLU A 7 8.63 -1.66 -24.47
CA GLU A 7 7.77 -0.51 -24.34
C GLU A 7 7.64 -0.18 -22.86
N GLU A 8 8.02 1.05 -22.51
CA GLU A 8 8.15 1.49 -21.13
C GLU A 8 6.79 1.40 -20.43
N VAL A 9 6.76 0.82 -19.23
CA VAL A 9 5.51 0.74 -18.46
C VAL A 9 5.14 2.13 -17.95
N PRO A 10 4.00 2.70 -18.37
CA PRO A 10 3.61 4.04 -17.95
C PRO A 10 3.24 4.05 -16.47
N VAL A 11 3.80 5.00 -15.72
CA VAL A 11 3.43 5.28 -14.35
C VAL A 11 3.19 6.78 -14.21
N HIS A 12 2.03 7.13 -13.68
CA HIS A 12 1.60 8.50 -13.47
C HIS A 12 1.62 8.81 -11.98
N GLU A 13 2.34 9.88 -11.60
CA GLU A 13 2.34 10.41 -10.25
C GLU A 13 1.33 11.55 -10.12
N GLU A 14 0.36 11.36 -9.25
CA GLU A 14 -0.69 12.32 -8.95
C GLU A 14 -0.67 12.71 -7.46
N PHE A 15 -1.05 13.95 -7.18
CA PHE A 15 -1.31 14.44 -5.84
C PHE A 15 -2.79 14.83 -5.78
N ILE A 16 -3.53 14.14 -4.91
CA ILE A 16 -4.98 14.28 -4.80
C ILE A 16 -5.29 14.82 -3.41
N LEU A 17 -6.15 15.82 -3.31
CA LEU A 17 -6.68 16.27 -2.03
C LEU A 17 -7.73 15.26 -1.57
N CYS A 18 -7.45 14.52 -0.51
CA CYS A 18 -8.38 13.53 0.04
C CYS A 18 -8.54 13.78 1.54
N CYS A 19 -9.78 13.99 1.99
CA CYS A 19 -10.10 14.33 3.39
C CYS A 19 -9.29 15.53 3.92
N GLY A 20 -9.08 16.54 3.08
CA GLY A 20 -8.32 17.75 3.44
C GLY A 20 -6.80 17.59 3.44
N VAL A 21 -6.25 16.44 3.04
CA VAL A 21 -4.81 16.19 3.00
C VAL A 21 -4.33 15.82 1.60
N GLU A 22 -3.21 16.44 1.19
CA GLU A 22 -2.49 16.08 -0.03
C GLU A 22 -2.00 14.64 0.06
N THR A 23 -2.46 13.82 -0.88
CA THR A 23 -2.18 12.38 -0.93
C THR A 23 -1.52 12.04 -2.24
N GLN A 24 -0.32 11.47 -2.17
CA GLN A 24 0.37 10.96 -3.36
C GLN A 24 -0.24 9.61 -3.75
N VAL A 25 -0.57 9.47 -5.03
CA VAL A 25 -1.03 8.23 -5.64
C VAL A 25 -0.21 7.97 -6.90
N LEU A 26 0.29 6.75 -7.04
CA LEU A 26 0.94 6.29 -8.26
C LEU A 26 -0.01 5.38 -9.02
N LYS A 27 -0.20 5.65 -10.30
CA LYS A 27 -1.08 4.88 -11.18
C LYS A 27 -0.26 4.25 -12.31
N CYS A 28 -0.14 2.94 -12.28
CA CYS A 28 0.58 2.15 -13.27
C CYS A 28 -0.40 1.60 -14.32
N GLY A 29 -0.07 1.81 -15.60
CA GLY A 29 -0.95 1.55 -16.74
C GLY A 29 -1.60 2.83 -17.29
N PRO A 30 -2.28 2.74 -18.45
CA PRO A 30 -2.81 3.91 -19.15
C PRO A 30 -4.02 4.57 -18.45
N TRP A 31 -4.67 3.85 -17.52
CA TRP A 31 -5.91 4.31 -16.87
C TRP A 31 -5.62 5.13 -15.62
N THR A 32 -5.61 6.45 -15.79
CA THR A 32 -5.43 7.42 -14.70
C THR A 32 -6.75 7.88 -14.07
N ASN A 33 -7.83 8.01 -14.87
CA ASN A 33 -9.16 8.33 -14.36
C ASN A 33 -10.20 7.29 -14.82
N LEU A 34 -10.66 6.46 -13.87
CA LEU A 34 -11.59 5.36 -14.16
C LEU A 34 -13.01 5.84 -14.51
N PHE A 35 -13.38 7.08 -14.22
CA PHE A 35 -14.71 7.63 -14.55
C PHE A 35 -14.81 8.11 -15.99
N ASN A 36 -13.72 8.60 -16.58
CA ASN A 36 -13.71 9.20 -17.92
C ASN A 36 -13.62 8.17 -19.06
N GLU A 37 -13.29 6.93 -18.74
CA GLU A 37 -13.20 5.87 -19.74
C GLU A 37 -14.58 5.40 -20.21
N GLN A 38 -14.75 5.28 -21.52
CA GLN A 38 -15.92 4.62 -22.11
C GLN A 38 -16.05 3.23 -21.51
N ARG A 39 -17.28 2.82 -21.16
CA ARG A 39 -17.55 1.56 -20.43
C ARG A 39 -16.95 0.32 -21.10
N ALA A 40 -16.84 0.31 -22.43
CA ALA A 40 -16.22 -0.78 -23.20
C ALA A 40 -14.69 -0.89 -23.01
N ASN A 41 -14.02 0.23 -22.74
CA ASN A 41 -12.56 0.32 -22.59
C ASN A 41 -12.10 0.41 -21.13
N ARG A 42 -13.05 0.50 -20.18
CA ARG A 42 -12.76 0.56 -18.76
C ARG A 42 -12.22 -0.80 -18.27
N PRO A 43 -11.13 -0.82 -17.50
CA PRO A 43 -10.65 -2.05 -16.90
C PRO A 43 -11.71 -2.59 -15.94
N LYS A 44 -11.85 -3.92 -15.86
CA LYS A 44 -12.87 -4.58 -15.03
C LYS A 44 -12.43 -4.79 -13.58
N LEU A 45 -11.15 -4.58 -13.31
CA LEU A 45 -10.48 -4.85 -12.06
C LEU A 45 -9.43 -3.78 -11.82
N LEU A 46 -9.33 -3.30 -10.58
CA LEU A 46 -8.25 -2.48 -10.09
C LEU A 46 -7.44 -3.27 -9.06
N ILE A 47 -6.11 -3.29 -9.22
CA ILE A 47 -5.20 -3.77 -8.19
C ILE A 47 -4.79 -2.55 -7.35
N PHE A 48 -5.17 -2.53 -6.08
CA PHE A 48 -4.96 -1.41 -5.18
C PHE A 48 -3.96 -1.80 -4.08
N ILE A 49 -2.82 -1.12 -4.04
CA ILE A 49 -1.73 -1.39 -3.12
C ILE A 49 -1.75 -0.37 -1.98
N ILE A 50 -1.88 -0.87 -0.76
CA ILE A 50 -1.78 -0.10 0.48
C ILE A 50 -0.38 -0.34 1.05
N THR A 51 0.37 0.76 1.14
CA THR A 51 1.76 0.75 1.59
C THR A 51 1.90 0.39 3.08
N GLY A 52 3.11 0.00 3.48
CA GLY A 52 3.49 -0.17 4.89
C GLY A 52 4.01 1.14 5.48
N ASN A 53 4.53 1.13 6.71
CA ASN A 53 5.14 2.31 7.32
C ASN A 53 6.68 2.26 7.19
N PRO A 54 7.35 3.29 6.65
CA PRO A 54 6.80 4.53 6.11
C PRO A 54 6.09 4.37 4.76
N GLY A 55 4.89 4.98 4.67
CA GLY A 55 3.96 4.89 3.53
C GLY A 55 4.33 5.72 2.31
N PHE A 56 5.57 5.60 1.83
CA PHE A 56 6.05 6.26 0.62
C PHE A 56 5.76 5.42 -0.63
N CYS A 57 4.94 5.95 -1.54
CA CYS A 57 4.58 5.25 -2.79
C CYS A 57 5.78 4.93 -3.68
N SER A 58 6.78 5.81 -3.72
CA SER A 58 7.92 5.69 -4.64
C SER A 58 8.66 4.35 -4.50
N PHE A 59 8.70 3.75 -3.31
CA PHE A 59 9.33 2.45 -3.10
C PHE A 59 8.60 1.31 -3.81
N TYR A 60 7.32 1.46 -4.10
CA TYR A 60 6.48 0.43 -4.70
C TYR A 60 6.42 0.52 -6.23
N VAL A 61 7.05 1.53 -6.86
CA VAL A 61 7.05 1.69 -8.32
C VAL A 61 7.58 0.44 -9.02
N PRO A 62 8.75 -0.11 -8.65
CA PRO A 62 9.30 -1.27 -9.36
C PRO A 62 8.42 -2.52 -9.19
N PHE A 63 7.83 -2.67 -7.99
CA PHE A 63 6.86 -3.72 -7.70
C PHE A 63 5.61 -3.61 -8.58
N ALA A 64 5.00 -2.42 -8.64
CA ALA A 64 3.80 -2.17 -9.44
C ALA A 64 4.08 -2.38 -10.94
N LYS A 65 5.20 -1.88 -11.47
CA LYS A 65 5.58 -2.09 -12.88
C LYS A 65 5.78 -3.57 -13.21
N THR A 66 6.43 -4.31 -12.30
CA THR A 66 6.67 -5.74 -12.48
C THR A 66 5.35 -6.51 -12.45
N LEU A 67 4.49 -6.25 -11.47
CA LEU A 67 3.18 -6.89 -11.35
C LEU A 67 2.27 -6.54 -12.54
N TYR A 68 2.29 -5.30 -13.02
CA TYR A 68 1.54 -4.87 -14.20
C TYR A 68 1.99 -5.63 -15.46
N SER A 69 3.30 -5.79 -15.64
CA SER A 69 3.85 -6.56 -16.75
C SER A 69 3.47 -8.04 -16.68
N LEU A 70 3.56 -8.64 -15.48
CA LEU A 70 3.23 -10.05 -15.26
C LEU A 70 1.73 -10.37 -15.34
N THR A 71 0.88 -9.37 -15.16
CA THR A 71 -0.59 -9.48 -15.35
C THR A 71 -1.02 -9.11 -16.77
N ASN A 72 -0.08 -9.21 -17.73
CA ASN A 72 -0.27 -8.92 -19.16
C ASN A 72 -0.72 -7.47 -19.46
N ARG A 73 -0.39 -6.51 -18.58
CA ARG A 73 -0.71 -5.08 -18.75
C ARG A 73 -2.21 -4.76 -18.81
N ARG A 74 -3.06 -5.64 -18.26
CA ARG A 74 -4.52 -5.58 -18.44
C ARG A 74 -5.27 -4.80 -17.36
N PHE A 75 -4.69 -4.70 -16.17
CA PHE A 75 -5.35 -4.11 -15.01
C PHE A 75 -4.54 -2.95 -14.48
N PRO A 76 -5.13 -1.76 -14.24
CA PRO A 76 -4.43 -0.68 -13.57
C PRO A 76 -3.96 -1.15 -12.19
N ILE A 77 -2.79 -0.67 -11.80
CA ILE A 77 -2.26 -0.87 -10.46
C ILE A 77 -2.06 0.49 -9.82
N TRP A 78 -2.80 0.76 -8.75
CA TRP A 78 -2.73 2.02 -8.02
C TRP A 78 -2.05 1.79 -6.67
N VAL A 79 -1.09 2.64 -6.32
CA VAL A 79 -0.42 2.66 -5.02
C VAL A 79 -0.78 3.94 -4.30
N ILE A 80 -1.27 3.83 -3.07
CA ILE A 80 -1.62 5.00 -2.24
C ILE A 80 -0.63 5.18 -1.08
N SER A 81 -0.23 6.43 -0.86
CA SER A 81 0.62 6.80 0.28
C SER A 81 -0.21 6.87 1.55
N HIS A 82 0.45 6.82 2.70
CA HIS A 82 -0.21 7.22 3.93
C HIS A 82 -0.40 8.75 3.94
N ALA A 83 -1.56 9.22 4.41
CA ALA A 83 -1.84 10.64 4.53
C ALA A 83 -0.74 11.31 5.36
N GLY A 84 -0.19 12.43 4.89
CA GLY A 84 0.90 13.14 5.56
C GLY A 84 2.29 12.55 5.37
N HIS A 85 2.45 11.45 4.63
CA HIS A 85 3.76 10.86 4.31
C HIS A 85 4.31 11.34 2.96
N ALA A 86 3.57 12.18 2.24
CA ALA A 86 4.05 12.84 1.04
C ALA A 86 3.60 14.30 1.05
N LEU A 87 4.39 15.16 0.39
CA LEU A 87 4.08 16.56 0.10
C LEU A 87 4.11 16.76 -1.41
N ALA A 88 3.15 17.50 -1.95
CA ALA A 88 3.19 17.87 -3.36
C ALA A 88 4.37 18.82 -3.62
N PRO A 89 5.18 18.58 -4.67
CA PRO A 89 6.10 19.60 -5.16
C PRO A 89 5.34 20.90 -5.49
N LYS A 90 5.98 22.05 -5.27
CA LYS A 90 5.35 23.39 -5.41
C LYS A 90 4.75 23.66 -6.80
N ASP A 91 5.26 22.98 -7.81
CA ASP A 91 4.89 23.06 -9.22
C ASP A 91 3.84 22.01 -9.66
N LYS A 92 3.51 21.05 -8.79
CA LYS A 92 2.53 20.02 -9.09
C LYS A 92 1.12 20.49 -8.72
N LYS A 93 0.19 20.31 -9.67
CA LYS A 93 -1.23 20.57 -9.44
C LYS A 93 -1.80 19.51 -8.49
N ILE A 94 -2.43 19.97 -7.42
CA ILE A 94 -3.25 19.13 -6.54
C ILE A 94 -4.61 18.95 -7.22
N LEU A 95 -5.00 17.70 -7.44
CA LEU A 95 -6.29 17.34 -8.00
C LEU A 95 -7.35 17.37 -6.89
N THR A 96 -8.45 18.07 -7.15
CA THR A 96 -9.61 18.16 -6.26
C THR A 96 -10.84 17.63 -7.01
N THR A 97 -11.71 16.92 -6.30
CA THR A 97 -13.04 16.53 -6.78
C THR A 97 -14.10 17.44 -6.19
N SER A 98 -15.29 17.50 -6.81
CA SER A 98 -16.41 18.31 -6.31
C SER A 98 -16.90 17.86 -4.93
N ASP A 99 -16.64 16.60 -4.56
CA ASP A 99 -17.05 16.03 -3.27
C ASP A 99 -16.04 16.31 -2.15
N ASP A 100 -14.80 16.66 -2.48
CA ASP A 100 -13.74 16.95 -1.48
C ASP A 100 -14.01 18.22 -0.67
N SER A 101 -14.81 19.16 -1.21
CA SER A 101 -15.22 20.38 -0.49
C SER A 101 -16.23 20.11 0.64
N ASN A 102 -16.90 18.95 0.63
CA ASN A 102 -17.84 18.50 1.65
C ASN A 102 -17.36 17.26 2.41
N ALA A 103 -16.11 16.83 2.19
CA ALA A 103 -15.56 15.66 2.85
C ALA A 103 -15.50 15.88 4.37
N GLN A 104 -16.06 14.93 5.13
CA GLN A 104 -16.05 14.98 6.58
C GLN A 104 -14.61 14.99 7.09
N GLU A 105 -14.28 15.96 7.94
CA GLU A 105 -12.94 16.09 8.50
C GLU A 105 -12.61 14.88 9.39
N ILE A 106 -11.53 14.16 9.05
CA ILE A 106 -11.06 13.03 9.84
C ILE A 106 -10.25 13.56 11.01
N LYS A 107 -10.75 13.34 12.24
CA LYS A 107 -10.20 13.91 13.48
C LYS A 107 -8.70 13.63 13.71
N ASP A 108 -8.25 12.43 13.39
CA ASP A 108 -6.84 12.01 13.54
C ASP A 108 -6.33 11.36 12.24
N ILE A 109 -6.37 12.13 11.14
CA ILE A 109 -6.05 11.63 9.79
C ILE A 109 -4.66 10.98 9.66
N TYR A 110 -3.70 11.42 10.47
CA TYR A 110 -2.34 10.88 10.47
C TYR A 110 -2.19 9.63 11.34
N GLY A 111 -3.12 9.36 12.26
CA GLY A 111 -3.11 8.19 13.12
C GLY A 111 -3.72 6.96 12.46
N LEU A 112 -3.56 5.78 13.09
CA LEU A 112 -3.93 4.50 12.47
C LEU A 112 -5.38 4.45 11.96
N GLN A 113 -6.34 4.89 12.78
CA GLN A 113 -7.76 4.90 12.37
C GLN A 113 -8.02 5.92 11.26
N GLY A 114 -7.42 7.11 11.33
CA GLY A 114 -7.57 8.09 10.27
C GLY A 114 -6.97 7.61 8.94
N GLN A 115 -5.90 6.81 8.98
CA GLN A 115 -5.36 6.16 7.80
C GLN A 115 -6.31 5.11 7.20
N VAL A 116 -7.16 4.46 8.00
CA VAL A 116 -8.24 3.58 7.50
C VAL A 116 -9.33 4.41 6.81
N GLU A 117 -9.86 5.39 7.52
CA GLU A 117 -10.93 6.28 7.03
C GLU A 117 -10.53 7.02 5.76
N HIS A 118 -9.27 7.48 5.68
CA HIS A 118 -8.71 8.14 4.51
C HIS A 118 -8.69 7.22 3.27
N LYS A 119 -8.30 5.95 3.42
CA LYS A 119 -8.28 4.98 2.29
C LYS A 119 -9.69 4.61 1.87
N LEU A 120 -10.61 4.49 2.82
CA LEU A 120 -12.03 4.27 2.56
C LEU A 120 -12.64 5.43 1.77
N ALA A 121 -12.41 6.66 2.19
CA ALA A 121 -12.85 7.85 1.50
C ALA A 121 -12.26 7.91 0.09
N PHE A 122 -10.95 7.66 -0.05
CA PHE A 122 -10.29 7.61 -1.35
C PHE A 122 -10.96 6.61 -2.31
N LEU A 123 -11.18 5.37 -1.86
CA LEU A 123 -11.82 4.34 -2.68
C LEU A 123 -13.24 4.73 -3.08
N ARG A 124 -14.04 5.27 -2.14
CA ARG A 124 -15.43 5.68 -2.41
C ARG A 124 -15.55 6.84 -3.40
N THR A 125 -14.58 7.76 -3.40
CA THR A 125 -14.59 8.94 -4.26
C THR A 125 -13.94 8.67 -5.62
N HIS A 126 -12.83 7.92 -5.67
CA HIS A 126 -12.00 7.82 -6.87
C HIS A 126 -12.12 6.50 -7.63
N VAL A 127 -12.84 5.51 -7.08
CA VAL A 127 -13.05 4.21 -7.73
C VAL A 127 -14.53 4.00 -8.03
N PRO A 128 -14.90 3.66 -9.28
CA PRO A 128 -16.29 3.33 -9.62
C PRO A 128 -16.83 2.18 -8.78
N LYS A 129 -18.09 2.27 -8.32
CA LYS A 129 -18.69 1.31 -7.38
C LYS A 129 -18.71 -0.13 -7.91
N GLU A 130 -18.82 -0.30 -9.21
CA GLU A 130 -18.85 -1.59 -9.91
C GLU A 130 -17.45 -2.19 -10.19
N MET A 131 -16.38 -1.43 -9.93
CA MET A 131 -15.01 -1.85 -10.19
C MET A 131 -14.59 -2.93 -9.20
N LYS A 132 -14.31 -4.15 -9.65
CA LYS A 132 -13.76 -5.21 -8.79
C LYS A 132 -12.40 -4.78 -8.24
N LEU A 133 -12.08 -5.21 -7.02
CA LEU A 133 -10.83 -4.85 -6.35
C LEU A 133 -10.01 -6.06 -5.92
N VAL A 134 -8.73 -6.07 -6.30
CA VAL A 134 -7.70 -6.82 -5.58
C VAL A 134 -6.98 -5.83 -4.67
N VAL A 135 -7.00 -6.07 -3.36
CA VAL A 135 -6.25 -5.25 -2.41
C VAL A 135 -4.94 -5.96 -2.06
N ILE A 136 -3.83 -5.23 -2.04
CA ILE A 136 -2.54 -5.74 -1.58
C ILE A 136 -2.10 -4.85 -0.43
N GLY A 137 -2.13 -5.37 0.79
CA GLY A 137 -1.56 -4.74 1.97
C GLY A 137 -0.13 -5.22 2.19
N HIS A 138 0.78 -4.30 2.49
CA HIS A 138 2.10 -4.63 3.04
C HIS A 138 2.22 -4.11 4.47
N SER A 139 2.73 -4.91 5.41
CA SER A 139 2.95 -4.48 6.79
C SER A 139 1.66 -3.90 7.36
N ILE A 140 1.65 -2.65 7.85
CA ILE A 140 0.45 -2.02 8.39
C ILE A 140 -0.68 -1.84 7.36
N GLY A 141 -0.35 -1.80 6.07
CA GLY A 141 -1.33 -1.87 5.00
C GLY A 141 -2.21 -3.11 5.06
N CYS A 142 -1.76 -4.20 5.69
CA CYS A 142 -2.57 -5.40 5.94
C CYS A 142 -3.69 -5.14 6.95
N TYR A 143 -3.39 -4.46 8.06
CA TYR A 143 -4.39 -4.05 9.05
C TYR A 143 -5.43 -3.14 8.40
N ILE A 144 -4.99 -2.15 7.63
CA ILE A 144 -5.87 -1.24 6.89
C ILE A 144 -6.75 -2.03 5.90
N SER A 145 -6.20 -3.03 5.23
CA SER A 145 -6.96 -3.88 4.29
C SER A 145 -8.06 -4.69 4.99
N LEU A 146 -7.80 -5.21 6.19
CA LEU A 146 -8.81 -5.91 7.00
C LEU A 146 -9.91 -4.95 7.46
N GLU A 147 -9.54 -3.76 7.93
CA GLU A 147 -10.51 -2.75 8.35
C GLU A 147 -11.37 -2.26 7.18
N ILE A 148 -10.83 -2.16 5.96
CA ILE A 148 -11.62 -1.85 4.76
C ILE A 148 -12.66 -2.94 4.49
N LEU A 149 -12.27 -4.23 4.57
CA LEU A 149 -13.21 -5.34 4.39
C LEU A 149 -14.36 -5.29 5.41
N LYS A 150 -14.05 -4.91 6.65
CA LYS A 150 -15.01 -4.78 7.75
C LYS A 150 -15.96 -3.59 7.58
N LEU A 151 -15.41 -2.42 7.26
CA LEU A 151 -16.12 -1.14 7.28
C LEU A 151 -16.74 -0.75 5.93
N ALA A 152 -16.38 -1.44 4.86
CA ALA A 152 -16.89 -1.18 3.52
C ALA A 152 -17.28 -2.47 2.77
N PRO A 153 -18.27 -3.23 3.27
CA PRO A 153 -18.74 -4.44 2.61
C PRO A 153 -19.36 -4.18 1.23
N GLU A 154 -19.70 -2.92 0.91
CA GLU A 154 -20.17 -2.49 -0.40
C GLU A 154 -19.07 -2.52 -1.48
N LEU A 155 -17.80 -2.46 -1.09
CA LEU A 155 -16.70 -2.49 -2.05
C LEU A 155 -16.52 -3.93 -2.58
N PRO A 156 -16.51 -4.15 -3.90
CA PRO A 156 -16.42 -5.49 -4.49
C PRO A 156 -14.98 -6.03 -4.47
N ILE A 157 -14.43 -6.20 -3.26
CA ILE A 157 -13.13 -6.82 -3.04
C ILE A 157 -13.25 -8.32 -3.25
N ILE A 158 -12.53 -8.83 -4.25
CA ILE A 158 -12.54 -10.24 -4.63
C ILE A 158 -11.40 -11.03 -3.99
N ARG A 159 -10.29 -10.35 -3.68
CA ARG A 159 -9.06 -10.93 -3.13
C ARG A 159 -8.32 -9.84 -2.35
N SER A 160 -7.75 -10.21 -1.22
CA SER A 160 -6.85 -9.36 -0.45
C SER A 160 -5.59 -10.13 -0.07
N PHE A 161 -4.43 -9.65 -0.52
CA PHE A 161 -3.13 -10.20 -0.17
C PHE A 161 -2.56 -9.42 1.02
N LEU A 162 -2.31 -10.12 2.11
CA LEU A 162 -1.74 -9.58 3.34
C LEU A 162 -0.28 -10.01 3.45
N LEU A 163 0.62 -9.15 2.96
CA LEU A 163 2.06 -9.42 2.85
C LEU A 163 2.78 -8.92 4.11
N PHE A 164 3.41 -9.84 4.83
CA PHE A 164 4.09 -9.59 6.11
C PHE A 164 3.14 -8.87 7.10
N PRO A 165 2.06 -9.53 7.53
CA PRO A 165 0.89 -8.87 8.08
C PRO A 165 1.07 -8.40 9.54
N THR A 166 1.29 -7.11 9.72
CA THR A 166 1.29 -6.48 11.07
C THR A 166 -0.16 -6.22 11.50
N ILE A 167 -0.83 -7.28 11.94
CA ILE A 167 -2.26 -7.25 12.32
C ILE A 167 -2.52 -7.62 13.78
N GLU A 168 -1.47 -7.94 14.53
CA GLU A 168 -1.55 -8.33 15.94
C GLU A 168 -0.21 -8.17 16.65
N ARG A 169 -0.28 -8.01 17.98
CA ARG A 169 0.83 -8.06 18.95
C ARG A 169 2.10 -7.35 18.48
N LEU A 170 1.98 -6.20 17.81
CA LEU A 170 3.10 -5.61 17.07
C LEU A 170 4.23 -5.19 18.02
N SER A 171 3.90 -4.57 19.14
CA SER A 171 4.86 -4.13 20.16
C SER A 171 5.56 -5.29 20.87
N GLU A 172 5.02 -6.50 20.81
CA GLU A 172 5.63 -7.70 21.41
C GLU A 172 6.65 -8.38 20.50
N THR A 173 6.72 -8.00 19.23
CA THR A 173 7.63 -8.58 18.23
C THR A 173 9.08 -8.20 18.53
N PRO A 174 10.09 -8.94 18.04
CA PRO A 174 11.49 -8.60 18.25
C PRO A 174 11.83 -7.14 17.91
N ASN A 175 11.39 -6.66 16.75
CA ASN A 175 11.58 -5.26 16.37
C ASN A 175 10.64 -4.31 17.11
N GLY A 176 9.40 -4.72 17.37
CA GLY A 176 8.42 -3.93 18.13
C GLY A 176 8.90 -3.57 19.54
N ARG A 177 9.55 -4.50 20.25
CA ARG A 177 10.10 -4.26 21.59
C ARG A 177 11.21 -3.20 21.59
N ILE A 178 11.98 -3.13 20.51
CA ILE A 178 13.06 -2.14 20.35
C ILE A 178 12.48 -0.80 19.88
N ALA A 179 11.51 -0.83 18.97
CA ALA A 179 10.93 0.36 18.36
C ALA A 179 9.93 1.08 19.28
N THR A 180 9.20 0.37 20.14
CA THR A 180 8.14 0.94 20.99
C THR A 180 8.65 2.07 21.88
N PRO A 181 9.78 1.93 22.62
CA PRO A 181 10.33 3.05 23.38
C PRO A 181 10.63 4.29 22.53
N LEU A 182 11.16 4.09 21.32
CA LEU A 182 11.53 5.17 20.40
C LEU A 182 10.30 5.88 19.85
N LEU A 183 9.33 5.11 19.36
CA LEU A 183 8.14 5.61 18.65
C LEU A 183 7.01 6.08 19.57
N CYS A 184 6.92 5.55 20.79
CA CYS A 184 5.88 5.91 21.74
C CYS A 184 6.38 6.90 22.80
N TRP A 185 7.50 6.60 23.45
CA TRP A 185 7.96 7.37 24.62
C TRP A 185 8.88 8.53 24.22
N LEU A 186 9.82 8.29 23.30
CA LEU A 186 10.81 9.27 22.86
C LEU A 186 10.40 10.02 21.59
N ARG A 187 9.16 9.89 21.12
CA ARG A 187 8.70 10.48 19.85
C ARG A 187 8.90 11.99 19.76
N TYR A 188 8.66 12.73 20.84
CA TYR A 188 8.86 14.18 20.84
C TYR A 188 10.33 14.56 20.73
N ALA A 189 11.23 13.76 21.34
CA ALA A 189 12.66 13.93 21.14
C ALA A 189 13.03 13.67 19.66
N LEU A 190 12.51 12.59 19.05
CA LEU A 190 12.71 12.31 17.62
C LEU A 190 12.21 13.46 16.73
N TYR A 191 11.07 14.08 17.06
CA TYR A 191 10.56 15.24 16.31
C TYR A 191 11.48 16.44 16.43
N VAL A 192 11.90 16.78 17.65
CA VAL A 192 12.78 17.93 17.90
C VAL A 192 14.13 17.74 17.23
N PHE A 193 14.79 16.60 17.46
CA PHE A 193 16.10 16.33 16.85
C PHE A 193 16.01 16.20 15.34
N GLY A 194 14.99 15.48 14.82
CA GLY A 194 14.76 15.37 13.37
C GLY A 194 14.54 16.73 12.71
N TYR A 195 13.74 17.60 13.34
CA TYR A 195 13.52 18.96 12.85
C TYR A 195 14.81 19.79 12.88
N LEU A 196 15.54 19.79 13.99
CA LEU A 196 16.79 20.56 14.12
C LEU A 196 17.88 20.07 13.17
N LEU A 197 17.93 18.78 12.87
CA LEU A 197 18.90 18.21 11.93
C LEU A 197 18.53 18.50 10.47
N LEU A 198 17.26 18.30 10.10
CA LEU A 198 16.84 18.30 8.69
C LEU A 198 16.34 19.66 8.21
N LYS A 199 15.71 20.47 9.07
CA LYS A 199 15.12 21.76 8.66
C LYS A 199 16.15 22.79 8.19
N PRO A 200 17.34 22.92 8.82
CA PRO A 200 18.34 23.90 8.37
C PRO A 200 18.98 23.57 7.02
N TRP A 201 18.81 22.33 6.53
CA TRP A 201 19.49 21.88 5.32
C TRP A 201 18.78 22.41 4.07
N PRO A 202 19.50 23.11 3.17
CA PRO A 202 18.96 23.54 1.89
C PRO A 202 18.33 22.37 1.12
N GLU A 203 17.21 22.61 0.42
CA GLU A 203 16.50 21.60 -0.39
C GLU A 203 17.45 20.86 -1.35
N LYS A 204 18.45 21.55 -1.92
CA LYS A 204 19.47 20.95 -2.80
C LYS A 204 20.33 19.90 -2.10
N ILE A 205 20.71 20.13 -0.84
CA ILE A 205 21.52 19.19 -0.05
C ILE A 205 20.69 17.97 0.34
N ARG A 206 19.46 18.19 0.82
CA ARG A 206 18.52 17.11 1.12
C ARG A 206 18.27 16.25 -0.11
N SER A 207 17.99 16.88 -1.26
CA SER A 207 17.84 16.20 -2.54
C SER A 207 19.08 15.37 -2.89
N LEU A 208 20.28 15.95 -2.82
CA LEU A 208 21.53 15.24 -3.12
C LEU A 208 21.72 14.01 -2.22
N ILE A 209 21.50 14.15 -0.92
CA ILE A 209 21.69 13.06 0.06
C ILE A 209 20.63 11.98 -0.12
N THR A 210 19.38 12.34 -0.39
CA THR A 210 18.35 11.38 -0.78
C THR A 210 18.77 10.60 -2.02
N ARG A 211 19.27 11.28 -3.06
CA ARG A 211 19.74 10.62 -4.29
C ARG A 211 20.90 9.66 -4.01
N ILE A 212 21.90 10.08 -3.24
CA ILE A 212 23.04 9.24 -2.84
C ILE A 212 22.55 8.03 -2.04
N GLY A 213 21.69 8.24 -1.04
CA GLY A 213 21.15 7.16 -0.21
C GLY A 213 20.37 6.14 -1.04
N LEU A 214 19.52 6.59 -1.97
CA LEU A 214 18.77 5.71 -2.85
C LEU A 214 19.68 4.95 -3.83
N GLN A 215 20.71 5.60 -4.36
CA GLN A 215 21.73 4.93 -5.19
C GLN A 215 22.50 3.87 -4.39
N MET A 216 22.89 4.16 -3.16
CA MET A 216 23.55 3.19 -2.27
C MET A 216 22.65 2.01 -1.94
N MET A 217 21.35 2.24 -1.79
CA MET A 217 20.35 1.19 -1.61
C MET A 217 19.94 0.52 -2.93
N ASN A 218 20.56 0.85 -4.06
CA ASN A 218 20.20 0.37 -5.39
C ASN A 218 18.69 0.48 -5.69
N VAL A 219 18.03 1.48 -5.12
CA VAL A 219 16.61 1.75 -5.32
C VAL A 219 16.47 2.57 -6.58
N GLN A 220 15.86 1.97 -7.61
CA GLN A 220 15.44 2.73 -8.77
C GLN A 220 14.23 3.59 -8.38
N TYR A 221 14.36 4.91 -8.54
CA TYR A 221 13.28 5.85 -8.31
C TYR A 221 13.08 6.70 -9.56
N GLU A 222 11.85 6.74 -10.04
CA GLU A 222 11.45 7.56 -11.19
C GLU A 222 10.71 8.83 -10.77
N PHE A 223 10.21 8.87 -9.54
CA PHE A 223 9.32 9.91 -9.01
C PHE A 223 9.91 10.62 -7.80
N SER A 224 9.23 11.67 -7.34
CA SER A 224 9.71 12.54 -6.27
C SER A 224 9.92 11.76 -4.98
N VAL A 225 11.18 11.49 -4.67
CA VAL A 225 11.67 10.92 -3.40
C VAL A 225 12.05 12.01 -2.40
N LEU A 226 11.86 13.29 -2.77
CA LEU A 226 12.28 14.45 -1.99
C LEU A 226 11.60 14.49 -0.60
N ASN A 227 10.42 13.89 -0.48
CA ASN A 227 9.64 13.86 0.75
C ASN A 227 10.20 12.93 1.84
N ILE A 228 11.13 12.02 1.52
CA ILE A 228 11.69 11.06 2.48
C ILE A 228 12.43 11.79 3.62
N LEU A 229 13.02 12.95 3.34
CA LEU A 229 13.73 13.77 4.32
C LEU A 229 12.95 15.02 4.75
N GLU A 230 11.65 15.09 4.44
CA GLU A 230 10.82 16.19 4.92
C GLU A 230 10.42 15.96 6.38
N PRO A 231 10.73 16.88 7.31
CA PRO A 231 10.48 16.68 8.74
C PRO A 231 9.03 16.37 9.07
N PHE A 232 8.08 16.97 8.33
CA PHE A 232 6.65 16.72 8.50
C PHE A 232 6.29 15.26 8.16
N CYS A 233 6.78 14.75 7.03
CA CYS A 233 6.53 13.36 6.63
C CYS A 233 7.14 12.35 7.59
N ILE A 234 8.36 12.61 8.07
CA ILE A 234 9.02 11.77 9.07
C ILE A 234 8.25 11.79 10.40
N ALA A 235 7.81 12.97 10.85
CA ALA A 235 7.04 13.09 12.09
C ALA A 235 5.73 12.29 12.00
N ASN A 236 5.03 12.35 10.86
CA ASN A 236 3.80 11.58 10.65
C ASN A 236 4.07 10.07 10.57
N ALA A 237 5.17 9.63 9.94
CA ALA A 237 5.55 8.22 9.92
C ALA A 237 5.89 7.67 11.31
N VAL A 238 6.61 8.45 12.12
CA VAL A 238 6.89 8.12 13.53
C VAL A 238 5.59 8.13 14.36
N TYR A 239 4.70 9.10 14.14
CA TYR A 239 3.41 9.17 14.82
C TYR A 239 2.55 7.95 14.52
N LEU A 240 2.41 7.60 13.25
CA LEU A 240 1.69 6.40 12.82
C LEU A 240 2.33 5.15 13.42
N GLY A 241 3.66 5.01 13.35
CA GLY A 241 4.38 3.87 13.94
C GLY A 241 4.14 3.73 15.44
N GLY A 242 4.07 4.85 16.17
CA GLY A 242 3.68 4.85 17.59
C GLY A 242 2.23 4.39 17.80
N GLN A 243 1.29 4.79 16.93
CA GLN A 243 -0.09 4.32 16.97
C GLN A 243 -0.19 2.81 16.68
N GLU A 244 0.58 2.31 15.71
CA GLU A 244 0.64 0.88 15.38
C GLU A 244 1.04 0.06 16.60
N MET A 245 2.12 0.45 17.31
CA MET A 245 2.59 -0.26 18.51
C MET A 245 1.54 -0.32 19.62
N MET A 246 0.70 0.72 19.74
CA MET A 246 -0.30 0.82 20.81
C MET A 246 -1.63 0.16 20.46
N LYS A 247 -2.01 0.12 19.17
CA LYS A 247 -3.36 -0.29 18.74
C LYS A 247 -3.39 -1.63 18.02
N VAL A 248 -2.31 -2.06 17.38
CA VAL A 248 -2.21 -3.36 16.71
C VAL A 248 -1.84 -4.42 17.73
N VAL A 249 -2.81 -4.77 18.58
CA VAL A 249 -2.65 -5.67 19.72
C VAL A 249 -3.36 -6.98 19.46
N GLU A 250 -4.67 -6.97 19.29
CA GLU A 250 -5.48 -8.18 19.08
C GLU A 250 -5.79 -8.37 17.60
N ARG A 251 -5.66 -9.63 17.13
CA ARG A 251 -6.04 -10.00 15.77
C ARG A 251 -7.57 -10.01 15.66
N ASP A 252 -8.12 -9.32 14.66
CA ASP A 252 -9.56 -9.37 14.36
C ASP A 252 -9.96 -10.69 13.70
N ASN A 253 -10.12 -11.73 14.53
CA ASN A 253 -10.52 -13.06 14.09
C ASN A 253 -11.94 -13.10 13.50
N GLU A 254 -12.83 -12.19 13.89
CA GLU A 254 -14.20 -12.14 13.39
C GLU A 254 -14.22 -11.71 11.92
N THR A 255 -13.54 -10.61 11.60
CA THR A 255 -13.39 -10.12 10.22
C THR A 255 -12.64 -11.13 9.35
N ILE A 256 -11.57 -11.74 9.88
CA ILE A 256 -10.82 -12.78 9.14
C ILE A 256 -11.73 -13.97 8.83
N ARG A 257 -12.52 -14.46 9.79
CA ARG A 257 -13.45 -15.57 9.58
C ARG A 257 -14.49 -15.24 8.51
N ALA A 258 -15.08 -14.05 8.59
CA ALA A 258 -16.13 -13.61 7.66
C ALA A 258 -15.63 -13.50 6.20
N HIS A 259 -14.34 -13.24 6.00
CA HIS A 259 -13.76 -12.99 4.69
C HIS A 259 -12.66 -13.99 4.28
N LEU A 260 -12.50 -15.09 5.00
CA LEU A 260 -11.37 -16.01 4.87
C LEU A 260 -11.12 -16.48 3.43
N SER A 261 -12.18 -16.74 2.67
CA SER A 261 -12.11 -17.17 1.26
C SER A 261 -11.48 -16.13 0.31
N LYS A 262 -11.46 -14.85 0.71
CA LYS A 262 -10.87 -13.73 -0.02
C LYS A 262 -9.45 -13.40 0.45
N LEU A 263 -9.00 -13.93 1.58
CA LEU A 263 -7.73 -13.54 2.20
C LEU A 263 -6.62 -14.51 1.82
N THR A 264 -5.46 -13.96 1.46
CA THR A 264 -4.20 -14.71 1.37
C THR A 264 -3.18 -14.06 2.30
N PHE A 265 -2.70 -14.81 3.29
CA PHE A 265 -1.67 -14.34 4.22
C PHE A 265 -0.31 -14.85 3.77
N TYR A 266 0.69 -13.96 3.75
CA TYR A 266 2.06 -14.32 3.41
C TYR A 266 3.04 -13.85 4.49
N TYR A 267 3.60 -14.78 5.24
CA TYR A 267 4.53 -14.50 6.34
C TYR A 267 5.98 -14.75 5.95
N GLY A 268 6.90 -13.96 6.49
CA GLY A 268 8.34 -14.16 6.34
C GLY A 268 8.91 -15.14 7.37
N THR A 269 9.85 -16.00 6.97
CA THR A 269 10.58 -16.88 7.91
C THR A 269 11.63 -16.14 8.75
N MET A 270 12.06 -14.96 8.31
CA MET A 270 13.05 -14.12 9.01
C MET A 270 12.46 -12.77 9.44
N ASP A 271 11.13 -12.64 9.46
CA ASP A 271 10.48 -11.37 9.77
C ASP A 271 10.46 -11.10 11.28
N ALA A 272 11.17 -10.06 11.69
CA ALA A 272 11.24 -9.60 13.08
C ALA A 272 10.08 -8.67 13.48
N TRP A 273 9.20 -8.30 12.54
CA TRP A 273 7.93 -7.58 12.80
C TRP A 273 6.72 -8.51 12.79
N CYS A 274 6.79 -9.67 12.12
CA CYS A 274 5.75 -10.70 12.11
C CYS A 274 6.39 -12.09 12.25
N PRO A 275 6.79 -12.48 13.47
CA PRO A 275 7.52 -13.72 13.70
C PRO A 275 6.76 -14.96 13.23
N THR A 276 7.47 -16.05 12.93
CA THR A 276 6.88 -17.32 12.49
C THR A 276 5.81 -17.87 13.43
N LYS A 277 5.90 -17.56 14.73
CA LYS A 277 4.85 -17.88 15.69
C LYS A 277 3.47 -17.33 15.29
N TYR A 278 3.40 -16.14 14.67
CA TYR A 278 2.12 -15.54 14.26
C TYR A 278 1.52 -16.30 13.06
N TYR A 279 2.37 -16.81 12.16
CA TYR A 279 1.97 -17.75 11.11
C TYR A 279 1.44 -19.07 11.71
N GLU A 280 2.11 -19.62 12.72
CA GLU A 280 1.66 -20.86 13.37
C GLU A 280 0.30 -20.67 14.07
N ASP A 281 0.15 -19.57 14.82
CA ASP A 281 -1.07 -19.22 15.53
C ASP A 281 -2.25 -19.04 14.55
N ILE A 282 -2.08 -18.26 13.46
CA ILE A 282 -3.16 -18.05 12.50
C ILE A 282 -3.49 -19.31 11.70
N LYS A 283 -2.49 -20.14 11.36
CA LYS A 283 -2.72 -21.41 10.65
C LYS A 283 -3.47 -22.42 11.52
N LYS A 284 -3.23 -22.39 12.84
CA LYS A 284 -3.98 -23.19 13.81
C LYS A 284 -5.44 -22.75 13.92
N ASP A 285 -5.69 -21.44 13.96
CA ASP A 285 -7.04 -20.89 14.15
C ASP A 285 -7.91 -20.96 12.88
N PHE A 286 -7.26 -20.93 11.70
CA PHE A 286 -7.90 -20.97 10.38
C PHE A 286 -7.21 -21.98 9.44
N PRO A 287 -7.30 -23.29 9.73
CA PRO A 287 -6.58 -24.32 8.97
C PRO A 287 -6.94 -24.34 7.47
N GLU A 288 -8.18 -24.01 7.13
CA GLU A 288 -8.73 -23.90 5.78
C GLU A 288 -8.31 -22.61 5.04
N GLY A 289 -7.72 -21.65 5.75
CA GLY A 289 -7.28 -20.38 5.18
C GLY A 289 -6.08 -20.53 4.25
N ASP A 290 -6.01 -19.65 3.24
CA ASP A 290 -4.83 -19.49 2.39
C ASP A 290 -3.74 -18.73 3.15
N ILE A 291 -2.98 -19.46 3.95
CA ILE A 291 -1.96 -18.93 4.86
C ILE A 291 -0.63 -19.58 4.50
N ARG A 292 0.30 -18.76 4.03
CA ARG A 292 1.56 -19.18 3.42
C ARG A 292 2.75 -18.65 4.21
N LEU A 293 3.81 -19.45 4.24
CA LEU A 293 5.09 -19.11 4.86
C LEU A 293 6.17 -19.03 3.77
N CYS A 294 6.99 -17.98 3.82
CA CYS A 294 8.02 -17.70 2.83
C CYS A 294 9.22 -18.65 2.96
N GLU A 295 9.37 -19.55 1.99
CA GLU A 295 10.55 -20.43 1.88
C GLU A 295 11.79 -19.69 1.33
N LYS A 296 11.58 -18.57 0.63
CA LYS A 296 12.63 -17.79 -0.06
C LYS A 296 13.37 -16.79 0.83
N LYS A 297 13.09 -16.76 2.14
CA LYS A 297 13.71 -15.86 3.13
C LYS A 297 13.61 -14.38 2.75
N LEU A 298 12.49 -13.98 2.17
CA LEU A 298 12.26 -12.57 1.82
C LEU A 298 12.17 -11.73 3.10
N PRO A 299 12.83 -10.55 3.15
CA PRO A 299 12.77 -9.66 4.29
C PRO A 299 11.41 -8.93 4.35
N HIS A 300 11.06 -8.41 5.53
CA HIS A 300 9.86 -7.56 5.71
C HIS A 300 9.81 -6.43 4.67
N GLY A 301 10.92 -5.69 4.52
CA GLY A 301 11.09 -4.66 3.50
C GLY A 301 11.38 -5.19 2.09
N PHE A 302 10.71 -6.26 1.64
CA PHE A 302 10.95 -6.89 0.32
C PHE A 302 10.86 -5.89 -0.84
N ILE A 303 10.09 -4.81 -0.66
CA ILE A 303 9.80 -3.82 -1.70
C ILE A 303 11.07 -3.17 -2.28
N ILE A 304 12.15 -3.11 -1.50
CA ILE A 304 13.41 -2.44 -1.89
C ILE A 304 14.23 -3.29 -2.88
N HIS A 305 14.35 -4.60 -2.63
CA HIS A 305 15.28 -5.46 -3.38
C HIS A 305 14.64 -6.73 -3.97
N PHE A 306 13.51 -7.18 -3.43
CA PHE A 306 12.88 -8.45 -3.76
C PHE A 306 11.47 -8.27 -4.34
N TYR A 307 11.15 -7.06 -4.81
CA TYR A 307 9.85 -6.74 -5.39
C TYR A 307 9.50 -7.64 -6.58
N GLY A 308 10.49 -8.02 -7.40
CA GLY A 308 10.24 -8.85 -8.59
C GLY A 308 9.78 -10.25 -8.25
N GLU A 309 10.39 -10.88 -7.24
CA GLU A 309 10.00 -12.21 -6.77
C GLU A 309 8.62 -12.20 -6.13
N MET A 310 8.33 -11.18 -5.32
CA MET A 310 7.00 -11.02 -4.72
C MET A 310 5.92 -10.78 -5.79
N ALA A 311 6.21 -9.94 -6.79
CA ALA A 311 5.30 -9.67 -7.90
C ALA A 311 5.03 -10.95 -8.72
N GLY A 312 6.07 -11.78 -8.95
CA GLY A 312 5.95 -13.10 -9.56
C GLY A 312 4.97 -14.00 -8.83
N MET A 313 5.17 -14.15 -7.52
CA MET A 313 4.29 -14.98 -6.69
C MET A 313 2.83 -14.49 -6.70
N ILE A 314 2.60 -13.18 -6.55
CA ILE A 314 1.24 -12.61 -6.57
C ILE A 314 0.59 -12.76 -7.94
N ALA A 315 1.33 -12.52 -9.03
CA ALA A 315 0.82 -12.72 -10.38
C ALA A 315 0.42 -14.19 -10.60
N ASP A 316 1.20 -15.14 -10.10
CA ASP A 316 0.87 -16.56 -10.17
C ASP A 316 -0.39 -16.90 -9.37
N TRP A 317 -0.53 -16.38 -8.15
CA TRP A 317 -1.71 -16.63 -7.31
C TRP A 317 -2.98 -15.96 -7.85
N LEU A 318 -2.83 -14.86 -8.59
CA LEU A 318 -3.94 -14.16 -9.21
C LEU A 318 -4.49 -14.87 -10.45
N LYS A 319 -3.74 -15.76 -11.11
CA LYS A 319 -4.15 -16.37 -12.39
C LYS A 319 -5.58 -16.93 -12.35
N ASP A 320 -5.91 -17.72 -11.33
CA ASP A 320 -7.21 -18.37 -11.21
C ASP A 320 -8.35 -17.36 -11.00
N ASP A 321 -8.13 -16.33 -10.17
CA ASP A 321 -9.12 -15.28 -9.93
C ASP A 321 -9.36 -14.44 -11.19
N LEU A 322 -8.29 -14.15 -11.95
CA LEU A 322 -8.37 -13.39 -13.20
C LEU A 322 -9.12 -14.18 -14.29
N SER A 323 -8.83 -15.48 -14.45
CA SER A 323 -9.54 -16.33 -15.41
C SER A 323 -11.04 -16.44 -15.12
N LYS A 324 -11.44 -16.49 -13.84
CA LYS A 324 -12.87 -16.48 -13.46
C LYS A 324 -13.58 -15.19 -13.85
N ILE A 325 -12.91 -14.04 -13.72
CA ILE A 325 -13.48 -12.75 -14.13
C ILE A 325 -13.69 -12.69 -15.63
N GLU A 326 -12.77 -13.24 -16.41
CA GLU A 326 -12.84 -13.29 -17.86
C GLU A 326 -14.02 -14.16 -18.32
N ALA A 327 -14.15 -15.37 -17.77
CA ALA A 327 -15.24 -16.28 -18.09
C ALA A 327 -16.63 -15.63 -17.86
N LEU A 328 -16.79 -14.92 -16.75
CA LEU A 328 -18.02 -14.20 -16.43
C LEU A 328 -18.35 -13.05 -17.40
N THR A 329 -17.37 -12.54 -18.15
CA THR A 329 -17.64 -11.46 -19.11
C THR A 329 -17.77 -11.91 -20.56
N HIS A 330 -17.24 -13.08 -20.92
CA HIS A 330 -17.47 -13.65 -22.25
C HIS A 330 -18.80 -14.41 -22.33
N GLY A 331 -19.28 -14.99 -21.22
CA GLY A 331 -20.59 -15.66 -21.17
C GLY A 331 -21.81 -14.73 -21.25
N SER A 332 -21.65 -13.42 -21.01
CA SER A 332 -22.75 -12.45 -21.11
C SER A 332 -22.96 -11.87 -22.52
N VAL A 333 -22.13 -12.26 -23.49
CA VAL A 333 -22.18 -11.75 -24.88
C VAL A 333 -22.85 -12.77 -25.83
N THR A 334 -23.04 -14.01 -25.40
CA THR A 334 -23.63 -15.07 -26.23
C THR A 334 -25.14 -15.24 -26.09
N ASP A 335 -25.79 -14.50 -25.18
CA ASP A 335 -27.23 -14.60 -24.87
C ASP A 335 -28.03 -13.34 -25.28
N SER A 336 -27.55 -12.56 -26.26
CA SER A 336 -28.28 -11.40 -26.81
C SER A 336 -28.58 -11.54 -28.30
#